data_AF-A0A2W4NJ54-F1
#
_entry.id   AF-A0A2W4NJ54-F1
#
_cell.length_a   1.000
_cell.length_b   1.000
_cell.length_c   1.000
_cell.angle_alpha   90.00
_cell.angle_beta   90.00
_cell.angle_gamma   90.00
#
_symmetry.space_group_name_H-M   'P 1'
#
loop_
_entity.id
_entity.type
_entity.pdbx_description
1 polymer ?
#
loop_
_entity_poly.entity_id
_entity_poly.type
_entity_poly.pdbx_seq_one_letter_code
_entity_poly.pdbx_strand_id
1 'polypeptide(L)'
;FHSAVLLCQDDSKTYGLLLGIRAEESVNRYRSVARRQGDNWITPSQVKPNVYLCRPIYDWTVRDIWTATYKFGWDYNRSYDKMTKLGVPMRQQRVTVPFHQLTYVNTWYFPKIWPEFWERALDRVPGARAAVLYNHTSLYSGIGRPKEGYTWQDLIRYYLSRWPPRERKILADYIQSLIRSHYRYRKGPIPEDEPGYMVTWKRLALIAKQGDFEQRNTMYTMLRSGEGEL
;
A
#
# COMPACT_ATOMS: atom_id res chain seq x y z
N PHE A 1 -8.61 -9.97 -3.85
CA PHE A 1 -10.04 -10.06 -3.53
C PHE A 1 -10.28 -9.27 -2.25
N HIS A 2 -11.08 -8.20 -2.28
CA HIS A 2 -11.52 -7.48 -1.06
C HIS A 2 -13.01 -7.24 -1.17
N SER A 3 -13.76 -8.33 -1.28
CA SER A 3 -15.21 -8.29 -1.18
C SER A 3 -15.55 -8.46 0.30
N ALA A 4 -16.45 -7.62 0.80
CA ALA A 4 -16.97 -7.72 2.15
C ALA A 4 -18.47 -7.99 2.09
N VAL A 5 -18.94 -9.08 2.68
CA VAL A 5 -20.38 -9.40 2.75
C VAL A 5 -20.79 -9.33 4.21
N LEU A 6 -21.82 -8.53 4.51
CA LEU A 6 -22.40 -8.45 5.84
C LEU A 6 -23.49 -9.51 5.96
N LEU A 7 -23.31 -10.44 6.89
CA LEU A 7 -24.32 -11.42 7.29
C LEU A 7 -24.86 -11.03 8.66
N CYS A 8 -26.18 -11.00 8.82
CA CYS A 8 -26.85 -10.82 10.10
C CYS A 8 -27.19 -12.20 10.65
N GLN A 9 -26.82 -12.48 11.89
CA GLN A 9 -27.21 -13.70 12.59
C GLN A 9 -28.04 -13.28 13.80
N ASP A 10 -29.36 -13.34 13.62
CA ASP A 10 -30.43 -13.17 14.61
C ASP A 10 -30.84 -11.75 15.06
N ASP A 11 -31.99 -11.71 15.74
CA ASP A 11 -32.60 -10.58 16.47
C ASP A 11 -31.66 -9.92 17.50
N SER A 12 -30.49 -10.53 17.75
CA SER A 12 -29.42 -10.07 18.64
C SER A 12 -28.65 -8.84 18.12
N LYS A 13 -28.88 -8.39 16.88
CA LYS A 13 -28.12 -7.31 16.20
C LYS A 13 -26.61 -7.57 16.13
N THR A 14 -26.20 -8.84 16.04
CA THR A 14 -24.81 -9.25 15.80
C THR A 14 -24.57 -9.47 14.31
N TYR A 15 -23.46 -8.95 13.81
CA TYR A 15 -23.14 -9.00 12.38
C TYR A 15 -21.79 -9.65 12.11
N GLY A 16 -21.73 -10.54 11.12
CA GLY A 16 -20.51 -11.10 10.57
C GLY A 16 -20.15 -10.43 9.24
N LEU A 17 -18.94 -9.88 9.13
CA LEU A 17 -18.39 -9.34 7.90
C LEU A 17 -17.43 -10.37 7.29
N LEU A 18 -17.87 -11.05 6.25
CA LEU A 18 -17.03 -11.98 5.49
C LEU A 18 -16.01 -11.21 4.67
N LEU A 19 -14.72 -11.53 4.83
CA LEU A 19 -13.61 -10.89 4.14
C LEU A 19 -12.82 -11.93 3.36
N GLY A 20 -12.58 -11.65 2.08
CA GLY A 20 -11.71 -12.46 1.21
C GLY A 20 -10.21 -12.24 1.46
N ILE A 21 -9.79 -12.07 2.71
CA ILE A 21 -8.39 -11.82 3.10
C ILE A 21 -7.67 -13.15 3.33
N ARG A 22 -6.48 -13.31 2.75
CA ARG A 22 -5.64 -14.50 2.92
C ARG A 22 -4.32 -14.13 3.61
N ALA A 23 -3.82 -15.02 4.47
CA ALA A 23 -2.59 -14.84 5.22
C ALA A 23 -1.37 -14.70 4.30
N GLU A 24 -1.37 -15.44 3.19
CA GLU A 24 -0.33 -15.41 2.16
C GLU A 24 -0.16 -14.03 1.49
N GLU A 25 -1.17 -13.16 1.53
CA GLU A 25 -1.14 -11.89 0.80
C GLU A 25 -0.28 -10.80 1.45
N SER A 26 -0.02 -10.89 2.77
CA SER A 26 0.96 -10.03 3.46
C SER A 26 1.24 -10.47 4.90
N VAL A 27 2.40 -10.07 5.44
CA VAL A 27 2.77 -10.28 6.84
C VAL A 27 1.73 -9.71 7.81
N ASN A 28 1.12 -8.56 7.50
CA ASN A 28 0.08 -7.97 8.34
C ASN A 28 -1.20 -8.83 8.35
N ARG A 29 -1.58 -9.42 7.21
CA ARG A 29 -2.73 -10.34 7.13
C ARG A 29 -2.45 -11.62 7.87
N TYR A 30 -1.27 -12.20 7.69
CA TYR A 30 -0.81 -13.35 8.48
C TYR A 30 -0.90 -13.08 9.99
N ARG A 31 -0.35 -11.95 10.46
CA ARG A 31 -0.41 -11.57 11.88
C ARG A 31 -1.84 -11.38 12.41
N SER A 32 -2.79 -11.02 11.55
CA SER A 32 -4.19 -10.80 11.95
C SER A 32 -4.96 -12.09 12.28
N VAL A 33 -4.42 -13.25 11.89
CA VAL A 33 -5.01 -14.58 12.12
C VAL A 33 -4.08 -15.51 12.92
N ALA A 34 -2.76 -15.39 12.78
CA ALA A 34 -1.79 -16.33 13.37
C ALA A 34 -1.57 -16.20 14.89
N ARG A 35 -2.01 -15.12 15.54
CA ARG A 35 -1.70 -14.81 16.94
C ARG A 35 -2.78 -15.26 17.95
N ARG A 36 -3.73 -16.09 17.52
CA ARG A 36 -4.89 -16.44 18.36
C ARG A 36 -4.88 -17.92 18.74
N GLN A 37 -5.34 -18.19 19.96
CA GLN A 37 -5.65 -19.52 20.45
C GLN A 37 -7.18 -19.65 20.36
N GLY A 38 -7.68 -20.38 19.36
CA GLY A 38 -9.12 -20.53 19.07
C GLY A 38 -9.47 -20.36 17.58
N ASP A 39 -10.66 -19.82 17.30
CA ASP A 39 -11.13 -19.50 15.93
C ASP A 39 -10.34 -18.34 15.31
N ASN A 40 -9.20 -18.68 14.71
CA ASN A 40 -8.28 -17.72 14.09
C ASN A 40 -8.90 -16.88 12.97
N TRP A 41 -10.03 -17.34 12.43
CA TRP A 41 -10.71 -16.78 11.27
C TRP A 41 -11.89 -15.86 11.63
N ILE A 42 -12.42 -15.86 12.86
CA ILE A 42 -13.47 -14.92 13.32
C ILE A 42 -12.89 -14.01 14.40
N THR A 43 -13.03 -12.69 14.23
CA THR A 43 -12.41 -11.73 15.16
C THR A 43 -13.31 -10.53 15.41
N PRO A 44 -13.45 -10.04 16.66
CA PRO A 44 -14.24 -8.84 16.91
C PRO A 44 -13.65 -7.63 16.17
N SER A 45 -14.53 -6.79 15.62
CA SER A 45 -14.15 -5.52 15.02
C SER A 45 -13.69 -4.55 16.11
N GLN A 46 -12.57 -3.87 15.87
CA GLN A 46 -12.11 -2.80 16.76
C GLN A 46 -12.94 -1.53 16.64
N VAL A 47 -13.76 -1.41 15.59
CA VAL A 47 -14.54 -0.21 15.26
C VAL A 47 -15.97 -0.30 15.77
N LYS A 48 -16.56 -1.50 15.78
CA LYS A 48 -17.95 -1.73 16.18
C LYS A 48 -18.06 -2.99 17.05
N PRO A 49 -18.53 -2.89 18.32
CA PRO A 49 -18.57 -4.02 19.25
C PRO A 49 -19.41 -5.21 18.79
N ASN A 50 -20.47 -4.97 18.01
CA ASN A 50 -21.40 -5.99 17.53
C ASN A 50 -21.07 -6.51 16.12
N VAL A 51 -19.87 -6.22 15.61
CA VAL A 51 -19.41 -6.68 14.30
C VAL A 51 -18.21 -7.61 14.47
N TYR A 52 -18.28 -8.77 13.84
CA TYR A 52 -17.21 -9.75 13.76
C TYR A 52 -16.66 -9.79 12.34
N LEU A 53 -15.35 -9.89 12.19
CA LEU A 53 -14.65 -10.02 10.93
C LEU A 53 -14.34 -11.50 10.70
N CYS A 54 -14.92 -12.09 9.67
CA CYS A 54 -14.85 -13.50 9.35
C CYS A 54 -14.00 -13.71 8.09
N ARG A 55 -12.93 -14.49 8.14
CA ARG A 55 -12.00 -14.74 7.02
C ARG A 55 -11.97 -16.22 6.65
N PRO A 56 -13.01 -16.76 6.00
CA PRO A 56 -13.16 -18.21 5.81
C PRO A 56 -12.07 -18.83 4.92
N ILE A 57 -11.36 -18.03 4.12
CA ILE A 57 -10.30 -18.47 3.21
C ILE A 57 -8.91 -18.02 3.67
N TYR A 58 -8.73 -17.75 4.97
CA TYR A 58 -7.51 -17.11 5.47
C TYR A 58 -6.24 -17.92 5.20
N ASP A 59 -6.32 -19.24 5.17
CA ASP A 59 -5.24 -20.20 4.95
C ASP A 59 -5.10 -20.61 3.47
N TRP A 60 -5.99 -20.15 2.59
CA TRP A 60 -5.92 -20.48 1.16
C TRP A 60 -4.75 -19.76 0.49
N THR A 61 -4.05 -20.49 -0.36
CA THR A 61 -3.05 -19.96 -1.29
C THR A 61 -3.70 -19.41 -2.56
N VAL A 62 -2.92 -18.69 -3.36
CA VAL A 62 -3.38 -18.22 -4.69
C VAL A 62 -3.74 -19.40 -5.60
N ARG A 63 -3.08 -20.55 -5.42
CA ARG A 63 -3.38 -21.76 -6.18
C ARG A 63 -4.71 -22.37 -5.76
N ASP A 64 -5.03 -22.36 -4.46
CA ASP A 64 -6.30 -22.89 -3.95
C ASP A 64 -7.47 -22.07 -4.50
N ILE A 65 -7.33 -20.74 -4.57
CA ILE A 65 -8.34 -19.86 -5.18
C ILE A 65 -8.57 -20.23 -6.65
N TRP A 66 -7.52 -20.30 -7.46
CA TRP A 66 -7.68 -20.62 -8.88
C TRP A 66 -8.16 -22.06 -9.12
N THR A 67 -7.70 -23.00 -8.30
CA THR A 67 -8.15 -24.40 -8.35
C THR A 67 -9.63 -24.51 -8.02
N ALA A 68 -10.08 -23.84 -6.95
CA ALA A 68 -11.49 -23.81 -6.57
C ALA A 68 -12.34 -23.11 -7.63
N THR A 69 -11.91 -21.96 -8.13
CA THR A 69 -12.61 -21.24 -9.20
C THR A 69 -12.82 -22.13 -10.42
N TYR A 70 -11.79 -22.86 -10.86
CA TYR A 70 -11.91 -23.78 -11.99
C TYR A 70 -12.76 -25.01 -11.66
N LYS A 71 -12.49 -25.67 -10.53
CA LYS A 71 -13.16 -26.91 -10.10
C LYS A 71 -14.66 -26.72 -9.90
N PHE A 72 -15.06 -25.58 -9.33
CA PHE A 72 -16.47 -25.28 -9.02
C PHE A 72 -17.15 -24.38 -10.04
N GLY A 73 -16.44 -23.99 -11.11
CA GLY A 73 -16.99 -23.12 -12.16
C GLY A 73 -17.43 -21.74 -11.66
N TRP A 74 -16.71 -21.18 -10.67
CA TRP A 74 -17.03 -19.85 -10.15
C TRP A 74 -16.71 -18.75 -11.15
N ASP A 75 -17.55 -17.72 -11.20
CA ASP A 75 -17.26 -16.55 -12.01
C ASP A 75 -16.06 -15.76 -11.45
N TYR A 76 -15.30 -15.12 -12.34
CA TYR A 76 -14.13 -14.34 -12.01
C TYR A 76 -13.87 -13.25 -13.05
N ASN A 77 -13.06 -12.26 -12.66
CA ASN A 77 -12.70 -11.17 -13.56
C ASN A 77 -11.75 -11.65 -14.68
N ARG A 78 -12.24 -11.66 -15.92
CA ARG A 78 -11.50 -12.08 -17.14
C ARG A 78 -10.24 -11.26 -17.45
N SER A 79 -10.05 -10.12 -16.77
CA SER A 79 -8.78 -9.37 -16.85
C SER A 79 -7.59 -10.19 -16.33
N TYR A 80 -7.82 -11.15 -15.43
CA TYR A 80 -6.79 -12.07 -14.97
C TYR A 80 -6.30 -13.02 -16.08
N ASP A 81 -7.14 -13.36 -17.06
CA ASP A 81 -6.72 -14.14 -18.23
C ASP A 81 -5.75 -13.32 -19.09
N LYS A 82 -6.05 -12.03 -19.28
CA LYS A 82 -5.17 -11.11 -19.99
C LYS A 82 -3.84 -10.92 -19.26
N MET A 83 -3.86 -10.79 -17.93
CA MET A 83 -2.64 -10.72 -17.10
C MET A 83 -1.79 -11.99 -17.25
N THR A 84 -2.43 -13.17 -17.23
CA THR A 84 -1.76 -14.46 -17.44
C THR A 84 -1.12 -14.54 -18.81
N LYS A 85 -1.82 -14.14 -19.88
CA LYS A 85 -1.30 -14.09 -21.25
C LYS A 85 -0.11 -13.14 -21.40
N LEU A 86 -0.05 -12.08 -20.59
CA LEU A 86 1.09 -11.16 -20.53
C LEU A 86 2.24 -11.64 -19.64
N GLY A 87 2.12 -12.83 -19.02
CA GLY A 87 3.15 -13.39 -18.15
C GLY A 87 3.19 -12.81 -16.74
N VAL A 88 2.14 -12.11 -16.30
CA VAL A 88 2.07 -11.57 -14.92
C VAL A 88 1.96 -12.75 -13.94
N PRO A 89 2.91 -12.90 -12.98
CA PRO A 89 2.85 -13.98 -12.00
C PRO A 89 1.57 -13.94 -11.18
N MET A 90 0.95 -15.09 -10.89
CA MET A 90 -0.34 -15.18 -10.19
C MET A 90 -0.39 -14.37 -8.88
N ARG A 91 0.72 -14.31 -8.12
CA ARG A 91 0.82 -13.52 -6.87
C ARG A 91 0.79 -12.01 -7.10
N GLN A 92 1.17 -11.55 -8.29
CA GLN A 92 1.22 -10.14 -8.68
C GLN A 92 -0.01 -9.70 -9.47
N GLN A 93 -0.89 -10.64 -9.87
CA GLN A 93 -2.14 -10.34 -10.55
C GLN A 93 -3.09 -9.61 -9.60
N ARG A 94 -3.11 -8.28 -9.68
CA ARG A 94 -3.99 -7.43 -8.85
C ARG A 94 -4.68 -6.40 -9.73
N VAL A 95 -6.00 -6.35 -9.61
CA VAL A 95 -6.79 -5.21 -10.10
C VAL A 95 -6.88 -4.20 -8.95
N THR A 96 -6.29 -3.03 -9.15
CA THR A 96 -6.26 -1.95 -8.17
C THR A 96 -6.24 -0.61 -8.90
N VAL A 97 -6.41 0.48 -8.15
CA VAL A 97 -6.34 1.82 -8.73
C VAL A 97 -4.90 2.07 -9.19
N PRO A 98 -4.68 2.51 -10.44
CA PRO A 98 -3.35 2.54 -11.05
C PRO A 98 -2.35 3.50 -10.40
N PHE A 99 -2.80 4.60 -9.81
CA PHE A 99 -1.93 5.69 -9.33
C PHE A 99 -1.90 5.82 -7.80
N HIS A 100 -1.90 4.70 -7.08
CA HIS A 100 -1.43 4.69 -5.70
C HIS A 100 0.09 4.76 -5.66
N GLN A 101 0.66 5.34 -4.60
CA GLN A 101 2.13 5.39 -4.41
C GLN A 101 2.80 4.01 -4.43
N LEU A 102 2.06 2.96 -4.09
CA LEU A 102 2.53 1.57 -4.11
C LEU A 102 2.26 0.83 -5.43
N THR A 103 1.45 1.38 -6.34
CA THR A 103 1.00 0.66 -7.54
C THR A 103 1.82 0.98 -8.78
N TYR A 104 2.65 2.02 -8.76
CA TYR A 104 3.51 2.36 -9.91
C TYR A 104 4.33 1.16 -10.41
N VAL A 105 4.80 0.30 -9.50
CA VAL A 105 5.59 -0.92 -9.80
C VAL A 105 4.81 -1.96 -10.63
N ASN A 106 3.48 -2.00 -10.54
CA ASN A 106 2.62 -2.98 -11.22
C ASN A 106 1.69 -2.33 -12.28
N THR A 107 2.08 -1.18 -12.84
CA THR A 107 1.22 -0.48 -13.83
C THR A 107 1.54 -0.81 -15.29
N TRP A 108 2.65 -1.48 -15.57
CA TRP A 108 3.13 -1.71 -16.94
C TRP A 108 2.15 -2.47 -17.84
N TYR A 109 1.28 -3.32 -17.28
CA TYR A 109 0.28 -4.08 -18.02
C TYR A 109 -1.03 -3.31 -18.26
N PHE A 110 -1.30 -2.20 -17.54
CA PHE A 110 -2.53 -1.43 -17.70
C PHE A 110 -2.76 -0.92 -19.13
N PRO A 111 -1.78 -0.29 -19.83
CA PRO A 111 -1.99 0.12 -21.22
C PRO A 111 -2.25 -1.06 -22.16
N LYS A 112 -1.83 -2.28 -21.81
CA LYS A 112 -2.06 -3.49 -22.62
C LYS A 112 -3.44 -4.12 -22.37
N ILE A 113 -3.93 -4.07 -21.13
CA ILE A 113 -5.18 -4.73 -20.73
C ILE A 113 -6.39 -3.80 -20.88
N TRP A 114 -6.22 -2.50 -20.57
CA TRP A 114 -7.26 -1.47 -20.55
C TRP A 114 -6.76 -0.14 -21.17
N PRO A 115 -6.44 -0.10 -22.47
CA PRO A 115 -5.81 1.07 -23.11
C PRO A 115 -6.61 2.37 -22.97
N GLU A 116 -7.92 2.33 -23.26
CA GLU A 116 -8.78 3.53 -23.23
C GLU A 116 -8.95 4.08 -21.80
N PHE A 117 -9.13 3.18 -20.83
CA PHE A 117 -9.19 3.56 -19.42
C PHE A 117 -7.87 4.16 -18.97
N TRP A 118 -6.75 3.56 -19.39
CA TRP A 118 -5.41 4.01 -19.01
C TRP A 118 -5.13 5.44 -19.46
N GLU A 119 -5.42 5.79 -20.71
CA GLU A 119 -5.24 7.16 -21.21
C GLU A 119 -6.10 8.17 -20.44
N ARG A 120 -7.40 7.88 -20.24
CA ARG A 120 -8.28 8.75 -19.45
C ARG A 120 -7.79 8.91 -18.01
N ALA A 121 -7.25 7.84 -17.42
CA ALA A 121 -6.72 7.87 -16.07
C ALA A 121 -5.46 8.76 -15.99
N LEU A 122 -4.56 8.66 -16.98
CA LEU A 122 -3.37 9.50 -17.08
C LEU A 122 -3.70 10.99 -17.22
N ASP A 123 -4.74 11.32 -17.98
CA ASP A 123 -5.17 12.72 -18.18
C ASP A 123 -5.86 13.29 -16.94
N ARG A 124 -6.56 12.45 -16.17
CA ARG A 124 -7.29 12.88 -14.97
C ARG A 124 -6.37 13.18 -13.79
N VAL A 125 -5.20 12.54 -13.70
CA VAL A 125 -4.30 12.65 -12.54
C VAL A 125 -3.05 13.45 -12.92
N PRO A 126 -2.92 14.71 -12.48
CA PRO A 126 -1.75 15.52 -12.75
C PRO A 126 -0.46 14.82 -12.31
N GLY A 127 0.52 14.78 -13.22
CA GLY A 127 1.81 14.15 -12.96
C GLY A 127 1.83 12.62 -13.10
N ALA A 128 0.71 11.95 -13.38
CA ALA A 128 0.67 10.49 -13.54
C ALA A 128 1.53 9.99 -14.71
N ARG A 129 1.53 10.69 -15.85
CA ARG A 129 2.40 10.35 -17.01
C ARG A 129 3.88 10.36 -16.62
N ALA A 130 4.33 11.44 -15.96
CA ALA A 130 5.69 11.55 -15.48
C ALA A 130 6.02 10.49 -14.41
N ALA A 131 5.10 10.24 -13.47
CA ALA A 131 5.27 9.21 -12.46
C ALA A 131 5.48 7.83 -13.10
N VAL A 132 4.63 7.43 -14.05
CA VAL A 132 4.76 6.14 -14.74
C VAL A 132 6.11 6.03 -15.46
N LEU A 133 6.49 7.06 -16.24
CA LEU A 133 7.74 7.05 -17.01
C LEU A 133 8.99 7.00 -16.11
N TYR A 134 8.97 7.74 -15.00
CA TYR A 134 10.17 7.97 -14.19
C TYR A 134 10.20 7.16 -12.88
N ASN A 135 9.19 6.34 -12.55
CA ASN A 135 9.10 5.68 -11.24
C ASN A 135 10.31 4.78 -10.90
N HIS A 136 11.00 4.25 -11.91
CA HIS A 136 12.20 3.42 -11.75
C HIS A 136 13.51 4.23 -11.74
N THR A 137 13.43 5.55 -11.90
CA THR A 137 14.59 6.43 -11.96
C THR A 137 14.76 7.21 -10.66
N SER A 138 15.98 7.69 -10.40
CA SER A 138 16.27 8.58 -9.26
C SER A 138 15.50 9.90 -9.31
N LEU A 139 15.01 10.30 -10.49
CA LEU A 139 14.21 11.51 -10.68
C LEU A 139 12.91 11.46 -9.86
N TYR A 140 12.23 10.33 -9.87
CA TYR A 140 10.97 10.13 -9.12
C TYR A 140 11.18 9.41 -7.79
N SER A 141 11.95 8.31 -7.78
CA SER A 141 12.12 7.45 -6.61
C SER A 141 13.22 7.89 -5.65
N GLY A 142 14.10 8.81 -6.10
CA GLY A 142 15.21 9.32 -5.32
C GLY A 142 15.02 10.76 -4.86
N ILE A 143 15.85 11.15 -3.91
CA ILE A 143 16.06 12.54 -3.50
C ILE A 143 17.57 12.74 -3.33
N GLY A 144 18.11 13.78 -3.95
CA GLY A 144 19.50 14.17 -3.76
C GLY A 144 19.74 14.66 -2.33
N ARG A 145 20.99 14.61 -1.87
CA ARG A 145 21.36 15.25 -0.61
C ARG A 145 21.10 16.77 -0.71
N PRO A 146 20.81 17.44 0.42
CA PRO A 146 20.78 18.88 0.47
C PRO A 146 22.05 19.48 -0.14
N LYS A 147 21.91 20.59 -0.86
CA LYS A 147 23.07 21.37 -1.31
C LYS A 147 23.83 21.90 -0.10
N GLU A 148 25.12 22.21 -0.29
CA GLU A 148 25.94 22.81 0.76
C GLU A 148 25.26 24.06 1.35
N GLY A 149 25.27 24.16 2.68
CA GLY A 149 24.58 25.23 3.42
C GLY A 149 23.07 25.02 3.65
N TYR A 150 22.46 23.97 3.09
CA TYR A 150 21.06 23.62 3.31
C TYR A 150 20.91 22.32 4.12
N THR A 151 19.86 22.26 4.92
CA THR A 151 19.51 21.05 5.68
C THR A 151 18.40 20.25 5.00
N TRP A 152 18.19 19.01 5.45
CA TRP A 152 17.03 18.23 5.03
C TRP A 152 15.71 18.90 5.42
N GLN A 153 15.67 19.60 6.55
CA GLN A 153 14.51 20.37 7.00
C GLN A 153 14.20 21.50 6.02
N ASP A 154 15.22 22.13 5.44
CA ASP A 154 15.04 23.15 4.40
C ASP A 154 14.48 22.54 3.12
N LEU A 155 14.96 21.36 2.71
CA LEU A 155 14.35 20.62 1.60
C LEU A 155 12.88 20.27 1.87
N ILE A 156 12.55 19.83 3.09
CA ILE A 156 11.15 19.52 3.48
C ILE A 156 10.29 20.78 3.34
N ARG A 157 10.73 21.92 3.91
CA ARG A 157 10.01 23.20 3.80
C ARG A 157 9.86 23.63 2.35
N TYR A 158 10.91 23.51 1.56
CA TYR A 158 10.89 23.80 0.14
C TYR A 158 9.84 22.98 -0.59
N TYR A 159 9.83 21.65 -0.45
CA TYR A 159 8.83 20.81 -1.11
C TYR A 159 7.41 21.05 -0.61
N LEU A 160 7.22 21.22 0.71
CA LEU A 160 5.91 21.57 1.28
C LEU A 160 5.37 22.89 0.69
N SER A 161 6.23 23.89 0.46
CA SER A 161 5.84 25.18 -0.11
C SER A 161 5.28 25.07 -1.55
N ARG A 162 5.60 23.99 -2.27
CA ARG A 162 5.19 23.76 -3.67
C ARG A 162 3.81 23.12 -3.78
N TRP A 163 3.28 22.55 -2.69
CA TRP A 163 1.94 21.98 -2.65
C TRP A 163 0.88 23.06 -2.42
N PRO A 164 -0.35 22.88 -2.96
CA PRO A 164 -1.46 23.74 -2.62
C PRO A 164 -1.79 23.67 -1.11
N PRO A 165 -2.48 24.68 -0.55
CA PRO A 165 -2.61 24.82 0.91
C PRO A 165 -3.21 23.61 1.63
N ARG A 166 -4.17 22.92 1.00
CA ARG A 166 -4.82 21.73 1.57
C ARG A 166 -3.86 20.56 1.67
N GLU A 167 -3.20 20.22 0.57
CA GLU A 167 -2.23 19.13 0.43
C GLU A 167 -1.02 19.38 1.32
N ARG A 168 -0.53 20.64 1.35
CA ARG A 168 0.56 21.06 2.24
C ARG A 168 0.24 20.79 3.70
N LYS A 169 -0.97 21.13 4.15
CA LYS A 169 -1.41 20.88 5.52
C LYS A 169 -1.42 19.38 5.84
N ILE A 170 -2.02 18.57 4.96
CA ILE A 170 -2.08 17.11 5.13
C ILE A 170 -0.67 16.51 5.25
N LEU A 171 0.25 16.91 4.37
CA LEU A 171 1.63 16.42 4.38
C LEU A 171 2.40 16.90 5.61
N ALA A 172 2.23 18.16 6.01
CA ALA A 172 2.87 18.72 7.20
C ALA A 172 2.40 17.98 8.46
N ASP A 173 1.09 17.76 8.60
CA ASP A 173 0.51 17.01 9.73
C ASP A 173 1.03 15.57 9.77
N TYR A 174 1.15 14.91 8.60
CA TYR A 174 1.69 13.57 8.50
C TYR A 174 3.18 13.51 8.89
N ILE A 175 4.01 14.40 8.33
CA ILE A 175 5.44 14.48 8.67
C ILE A 175 5.61 14.76 10.18
N GLN A 176 4.82 15.68 10.73
CA GLN A 176 4.83 15.98 12.17
C GLN A 176 4.41 14.78 13.02
N SER A 177 3.48 13.95 12.54
CA SER A 177 3.10 12.70 13.21
C SER A 177 4.25 11.69 13.25
N LEU A 178 5.03 11.56 12.17
CA LEU A 178 6.19 10.67 12.08
C LEU A 178 7.32 11.13 13.01
N ILE A 179 7.59 12.44 13.03
CA ILE A 179 8.56 13.05 13.96
C ILE A 179 8.16 12.76 15.41
N ARG A 180 6.88 12.99 15.77
CA ARG A 180 6.37 12.67 17.12
C ARG A 180 6.50 11.18 17.45
N SER A 181 6.23 10.31 16.50
CA SER A 181 6.37 8.86 16.67
C SER A 181 7.82 8.46 16.93
N HIS A 182 8.79 9.03 16.21
CA HIS A 182 10.22 8.79 16.46
C HIS A 182 10.59 9.10 17.91
N TYR A 183 10.28 10.29 18.39
CA TYR A 183 10.61 10.70 19.77
C TYR A 183 9.79 9.99 20.85
N ARG A 184 8.66 9.37 20.50
CA ARG A 184 7.91 8.52 21.43
C ARG A 184 8.62 7.18 21.69
N TYR A 185 9.25 6.60 20.68
CA TYR A 185 9.80 5.24 20.74
C TYR A 185 11.33 5.17 20.78
N ARG A 186 12.04 6.26 20.45
CA ARG A 186 13.51 6.30 20.42
C ARG A 186 14.04 7.52 21.17
N LYS A 187 15.15 7.31 21.87
CA LYS A 187 15.97 8.39 22.46
C LYS A 187 17.03 8.79 21.41
N GLY A 188 17.14 10.09 21.13
CA GLY A 188 18.13 10.65 20.20
C GLY A 188 17.54 11.38 18.98
N PRO A 189 18.36 12.16 18.26
CA PRO A 189 17.92 12.91 17.09
C PRO A 189 17.47 11.98 15.96
N ILE A 190 16.66 12.51 15.03
CA ILE A 190 16.30 11.80 13.80
C ILE A 190 17.57 11.71 12.91
N PRO A 191 17.99 10.51 12.48
CA PRO A 191 19.13 10.36 11.58
C PRO A 191 18.87 10.97 10.21
N GLU A 192 19.93 11.33 9.49
CA GLU A 192 19.81 11.89 8.16
C GLU A 192 19.35 10.86 7.10
N ASP A 193 20.10 9.76 6.96
CA ASP A 193 19.90 8.73 5.92
C ASP A 193 20.35 7.34 6.39
N GLU A 194 20.30 7.07 7.70
CA GLU A 194 20.79 5.79 8.23
C GLU A 194 19.90 4.60 7.80
N PRO A 195 20.49 3.55 7.21
CA PRO A 195 19.76 2.32 6.90
C PRO A 195 19.12 1.69 8.15
N GLY A 196 17.97 1.04 7.98
CA GLY A 196 17.24 0.37 9.07
C GLY A 196 16.38 1.29 9.96
N TYR A 197 16.53 2.61 9.87
CA TYR A 197 15.64 3.54 10.57
C TYR A 197 14.32 3.73 9.83
N MET A 198 13.21 3.60 10.56
CA MET A 198 11.87 3.85 10.00
C MET A 198 11.69 5.32 9.62
N VAL A 199 12.19 6.24 10.45
CA VAL A 199 12.12 7.69 10.26
C VAL A 199 13.53 8.24 10.10
N THR A 200 13.81 8.83 8.94
CA THR A 200 15.04 9.59 8.67
C THR A 200 14.68 10.89 7.97
N TRP A 201 15.54 11.91 8.07
CA TRP A 201 15.27 13.20 7.43
C TRP A 201 15.13 13.09 5.90
N LYS A 202 15.95 12.24 5.26
CA LYS A 202 15.80 11.94 3.83
C LYS A 202 14.44 11.35 3.49
N ARG A 203 13.92 10.44 4.31
CA ARG A 203 12.59 9.83 4.09
C ARG A 203 11.48 10.87 4.24
N LEU A 204 11.57 11.73 5.26
CA LEU A 204 10.62 12.83 5.44
C LEU A 204 10.65 13.81 4.26
N ALA A 205 11.84 14.12 3.73
CA ALA A 205 12.00 14.94 2.53
C ALA A 205 11.45 14.26 1.28
N LEU A 206 11.60 12.94 1.14
CA LEU A 206 11.02 12.17 0.04
C LEU A 206 9.48 12.16 0.11
N ILE A 207 8.90 12.01 1.30
CA ILE A 207 7.46 12.12 1.54
C ILE A 207 6.95 13.51 1.10
N ALA A 208 7.66 14.57 1.49
CA ALA A 208 7.32 15.93 1.09
C ALA A 208 7.43 16.14 -0.43
N LYS A 209 8.44 15.55 -1.08
CA LYS A 209 8.63 15.63 -2.54
C LYS A 209 7.56 14.87 -3.31
N GLN A 210 7.19 13.67 -2.87
CA GLN A 210 6.29 12.76 -3.59
C GLN A 210 4.81 12.96 -3.27
N GLY A 211 4.49 13.55 -2.11
CA GLY A 211 3.11 13.75 -1.66
C GLY A 211 2.44 12.46 -1.20
N ASP A 212 2.94 11.85 -0.11
CA ASP A 212 2.28 10.68 0.51
C ASP A 212 1.05 11.07 1.32
N PHE A 213 -0.06 11.31 0.63
CA PHE A 213 -1.34 11.62 1.24
C PHE A 213 -2.02 10.41 1.90
N GLU A 214 -1.59 9.18 1.55
CA GLU A 214 -2.19 7.94 2.06
C GLU A 214 -1.46 7.37 3.28
N GLN A 215 -0.32 7.96 3.62
CA GLN A 215 0.50 7.63 4.79
C GLN A 215 1.05 6.19 4.76
N ARG A 216 1.36 5.69 3.56
CA ARG A 216 1.70 4.27 3.32
C ARG A 216 3.19 3.98 3.18
N ASN A 217 4.07 5.00 3.13
CA ASN A 217 5.52 4.82 2.97
C ASN A 217 6.22 4.15 4.17
N THR A 218 5.53 3.87 5.27
CA THR A 218 6.12 3.20 6.44
C THR A 218 6.55 1.75 6.19
N MET A 219 6.13 1.09 5.09
CA MET A 219 6.37 -0.35 4.89
C MET A 219 7.30 -0.72 3.72
N TYR A 220 7.39 0.07 2.65
CA TYR A 220 8.02 -0.39 1.39
C TYR A 220 9.53 -0.19 1.30
N THR A 221 10.11 0.78 2.01
CA THR A 221 11.56 1.01 1.96
C THR A 221 12.37 -0.13 2.57
N MET A 222 11.77 -0.98 3.43
CA MET A 222 12.41 -2.19 3.94
C MET A 222 12.59 -3.27 2.85
N LEU A 223 11.71 -3.32 1.85
CA LEU A 223 11.79 -4.32 0.79
C LEU A 223 12.90 -3.99 -0.20
N ARG A 224 13.10 -2.70 -0.54
CA ARG A 224 14.17 -2.27 -1.46
C ARG A 224 15.57 -2.27 -0.84
N SER A 225 15.69 -2.14 0.49
CA SER A 225 16.99 -2.27 1.16
C SER A 225 17.44 -3.72 1.37
N GLY A 226 16.60 -4.70 1.02
CA GLY A 226 16.90 -6.14 1.13
C GLY A 226 17.14 -6.86 -0.19
N GLU A 227 17.01 -6.19 -1.35
CA GLU A 227 17.26 -6.80 -2.68
C GLU A 227 18.72 -6.64 -3.15
N GLY A 228 19.64 -6.39 -2.21
CA GLY A 228 21.09 -6.30 -2.46
C GLY A 228 21.93 -7.48 -1.94
N GLU A 229 21.32 -8.45 -1.26
CA GLU A 229 22.00 -9.66 -0.79
C GLU A 229 21.04 -10.85 -0.88
N LEU A 230 20.93 -11.44 -2.06
CA LEU A 230 20.65 -12.86 -2.32
C LEU A 230 21.22 -13.23 -3.68
#